data_AF-A0A316HL00-F1
#
_entry.id   AF-A0A316HL00-F1
#
_cell.length_a   1.000
_cell.length_b   1.000
_cell.length_c   1.000
_cell.angle_alpha   90.00
_cell.angle_beta   90.00
_cell.angle_gamma   90.00
#
_symmetry.space_group_name_H-M   'P 1'
#
loop_
_entity.id
_entity.type
_entity.pdbx_description
1 polymer ?
#
loop_
_entity_poly.entity_id
_entity_poly.type
_entity_poly.pdbx_seq_one_letter_code
_entity_poly.pdbx_strand_id
1 'polypeptide(L)'
;MFTKLSPQKVQSDEGYVVQVANRSLVEYVESNSNRVAVVEVDFSGDVGIYVSTLRWMSNKKSFSPMSDRDKNIILERIISGIEAMGCKIELC
;
A
#
# COMPACT_ATOMS: atom_id res chain seq x y z
N MET A 1 -10.94 -26.48 1.26
CA MET A 1 -9.65 -26.26 0.55
C MET A 1 -9.35 -24.77 0.57
N PHE A 2 -8.11 -24.37 0.28
CA PHE A 2 -7.74 -22.96 0.22
C PHE A 2 -7.19 -22.62 -1.16
N THR A 3 -7.70 -21.55 -1.75
CA THR A 3 -7.15 -20.95 -2.98
C THR A 3 -6.26 -19.79 -2.60
N LYS A 4 -5.00 -19.80 -3.06
CA LYS A 4 -4.10 -18.67 -2.90
C LYS A 4 -4.61 -17.51 -3.77
N LEU A 5 -4.97 -16.41 -3.12
CA LEU A 5 -5.41 -15.19 -3.80
C LEU A 5 -4.24 -14.24 -4.04
N SER A 6 -3.34 -14.14 -3.08
CA SER A 6 -2.11 -13.35 -3.15
C SER A 6 -1.05 -13.96 -2.22
N PRO A 7 0.20 -13.48 -2.19
CA PRO A 7 1.28 -14.03 -1.38
C PRO A 7 0.93 -14.32 0.09
N GLN A 8 0.12 -13.46 0.74
CA GLN A 8 -0.28 -13.58 2.15
C GLN A 8 -1.77 -13.78 2.38
N LYS A 9 -2.56 -14.01 1.32
CA LYS A 9 -4.01 -14.12 1.39
C LYS A 9 -4.50 -15.41 0.75
N VAL A 10 -5.33 -16.14 1.49
CA VAL A 10 -5.99 -17.34 0.99
C VAL A 10 -7.50 -17.23 1.22
N GLN A 11 -8.28 -17.80 0.32
CA GLN A 11 -9.73 -17.94 0.46
C GLN A 11 -10.07 -19.40 0.67
N SER A 12 -10.87 -19.68 1.70
CA SER A 12 -11.47 -20.99 1.91
C SER A 12 -12.58 -21.22 0.89
N ASP A 13 -12.79 -22.47 0.47
CA ASP A 13 -13.97 -22.84 -0.34
C ASP A 13 -15.29 -22.50 0.35
N GLU A 14 -15.28 -22.37 1.68
CA GLU A 14 -16.42 -21.94 2.49
C GLU A 14 -16.67 -20.41 2.43
N GLY A 15 -15.84 -19.68 1.68
CA GLY A 15 -16.05 -18.27 1.34
C GLY A 15 -15.32 -17.25 2.21
N TYR A 16 -14.76 -17.64 3.35
CA TYR A 16 -14.00 -16.73 4.23
C TYR A 16 -12.53 -16.58 3.80
N VAL A 17 -11.91 -15.47 4.21
CA VAL A 17 -10.54 -15.08 3.83
C VAL A 17 -9.65 -15.09 5.06
N VAL A 18 -8.46 -15.68 4.93
CA VAL A 18 -7.38 -15.62 5.93
C VAL A 18 -6.22 -14.84 5.31
N GLN A 19 -5.72 -13.84 6.04
CA GLN A 19 -4.58 -13.02 5.60
C GLN A 19 -3.57 -12.82 6.72
N VAL A 20 -2.27 -12.74 6.39
CA VAL A 20 -1.22 -12.34 7.32
C VAL A 20 -1.23 -10.81 7.44
N ALA A 21 -1.06 -10.29 8.66
CA ALA A 21 -1.28 -8.88 9.00
C ALA A 21 -0.03 -7.98 8.88
N ASN A 22 1.10 -8.52 8.42
CA ASN A 22 2.38 -7.80 8.41
C ASN A 22 2.47 -6.82 7.23
N ARG A 23 1.64 -5.79 7.27
CA ARG A 23 1.73 -4.65 6.37
C ARG A 23 2.62 -3.59 6.99
N SER A 24 3.62 -3.17 6.22
CA SER A 24 4.43 -2.00 6.54
C SER A 24 3.74 -0.75 6.00
N LEU A 25 3.95 0.39 6.67
CA LEU A 25 3.57 1.68 6.10
C LEU A 25 4.74 2.22 5.29
N VAL A 26 4.49 2.49 4.01
CA VAL A 26 5.40 3.28 3.17
C VAL A 26 4.94 4.73 3.23
N GLU A 27 5.89 5.61 3.54
CA GLU A 27 5.68 7.04 3.63
C GLU A 27 6.20 7.73 2.35
N TYR A 28 5.32 8.47 1.68
CA TYR A 28 5.70 9.48 0.70
C TYR A 28 5.76 10.84 1.40
N VAL A 29 6.97 11.38 1.51
CA VAL A 29 7.23 12.68 2.13
C VAL A 29 7.34 13.73 1.04
N GLU A 30 6.40 14.66 1.00
CA GLU A 30 6.43 15.77 0.06
C GLU A 30 7.37 16.88 0.56
N SER A 31 8.36 17.24 -0.27
CA SER A 31 9.29 18.32 0.05
C SER A 31 8.54 19.63 0.31
N ASN A 32 8.85 20.29 1.43
CA ASN A 32 8.24 21.55 1.87
C ASN A 32 6.75 21.47 2.27
N SER A 33 6.27 20.27 2.60
CA SER A 33 4.91 20.03 3.11
C SER A 33 4.97 19.39 4.49
N ASN A 34 4.04 19.76 5.38
CA ASN A 34 3.83 19.06 6.66
C ASN A 34 2.92 17.83 6.50
N ARG A 35 2.66 17.41 5.26
CA ARG A 35 1.82 16.27 4.92
C ARG A 35 2.69 15.13 4.41
N VAL A 36 2.40 13.94 4.89
CA VAL A 36 3.00 12.69 4.43
C VAL A 36 1.88 11.84 3.88
N ALA A 37 2.00 11.30 2.69
CA ALA A 37 1.06 10.27 2.25
C ALA A 37 1.55 8.91 2.74
N VAL A 38 0.64 8.08 3.22
CA VAL A 38 0.96 6.74 3.69
C VAL A 38 0.13 5.73 2.92
N VAL A 39 0.75 4.61 2.59
CA VAL A 39 0.11 3.44 1.99
C VAL A 39 0.60 2.19 2.68
N GLU A 40 -0.30 1.24 2.90
CA GLU A 40 0.07 -0.07 3.38
C GLU A 40 0.69 -0.88 2.25
N VAL A 41 1.82 -1.51 2.56
CA VAL A 41 2.62 -2.31 1.63
C VAL A 41 3.04 -3.61 2.29
N ASP A 42 3.03 -4.69 1.53
CA ASP A 42 3.59 -5.99 1.91
C ASP A 42 4.88 -6.22 1.12
N PHE A 43 5.99 -6.48 1.83
CA PHE A 43 7.31 -6.72 1.23
C PHE A 43 7.62 -8.22 1.00
N SER A 44 6.63 -9.11 1.01
CA SER A 44 6.86 -10.56 0.85
C SER A 44 6.87 -11.04 -0.61
N GLY A 45 8.07 -11.18 -1.18
CA GLY A 45 8.24 -11.59 -2.57
C GLY A 45 8.07 -10.39 -3.50
N ASP A 46 6.99 -10.38 -4.28
CA ASP A 46 6.57 -9.17 -5.00
C ASP A 46 5.89 -8.22 -4.00
N VAL A 47 6.18 -6.93 -4.13
CA VAL A 47 5.72 -5.89 -3.20
C VAL A 47 4.26 -5.55 -3.48
N GLY A 48 3.38 -5.98 -2.59
CA GLY A 48 1.94 -5.74 -2.67
C GLY A 48 1.58 -4.35 -2.16
N ILE A 49 1.09 -3.46 -3.04
CA ILE A 49 0.67 -2.09 -2.67
C ILE A 49 -0.86 -2.05 -2.57
N TYR A 50 -1.38 -1.75 -1.38
CA TYR A 50 -2.82 -1.70 -1.12
C TYR A 50 -3.36 -0.29 -1.40
N VAL A 51 -3.69 0.01 -2.66
CA VAL A 51 -4.03 1.36 -3.14
C VAL A 51 -5.19 2.00 -2.37
N SER A 52 -6.17 1.18 -1.95
CA SER A 52 -7.32 1.64 -1.16
C SER A 52 -6.96 2.24 0.20
N THR A 53 -5.74 1.97 0.71
CA THR A 53 -5.25 2.48 2.00
C THR A 53 -4.51 3.81 1.88
N LEU A 54 -4.26 4.29 0.65
CA LEU A 54 -3.52 5.51 0.39
C LEU A 54 -4.27 6.73 0.94
N ARG A 55 -3.64 7.42 1.89
CA ARG A 55 -4.23 8.57 2.59
C ARG A 55 -3.18 9.57 3.03
N TRP A 56 -3.60 10.82 3.16
CA TRP A 56 -2.76 11.85 3.76
C TRP A 56 -2.70 11.66 5.27
N MET A 57 -1.53 11.83 5.84
CA MET A 57 -1.28 11.94 7.27
C MET A 57 -0.72 13.33 7.56
N SER A 58 -1.47 14.13 8.32
CA SER A 58 -1.03 15.45 8.79
C SER A 58 -0.45 15.34 10.20
N ASN A 59 0.73 15.91 10.43
CA ASN A 59 1.38 15.98 11.75
C ASN A 59 1.46 14.63 12.50
N LYS A 60 1.53 13.51 11.78
CA LYS A 60 1.53 12.14 12.32
C LYS A 60 0.34 11.79 13.24
N LYS A 61 -0.77 12.52 13.14
CA LYS A 61 -1.88 12.44 14.12
C LYS A 61 -3.26 12.27 13.48
N SER A 62 -3.47 12.74 12.26
CA SER A 62 -4.78 12.63 11.61
C SER A 62 -4.64 12.21 10.15
N PHE A 63 -5.56 11.34 9.73
CA PHE A 63 -5.72 10.96 8.35
C PHE A 63 -6.76 11.86 7.68
N SER A 64 -6.44 12.36 6.49
CA SER A 64 -7.39 13.11 5.68
C SER A 64 -7.57 12.45 4.31
N PRO A 65 -8.78 12.52 3.73
CA PRO A 65 -9.03 12.05 2.37
C PRO A 65 -8.09 12.72 1.37
N MET A 66 -7.75 11.99 0.31
CA MET A 66 -6.91 12.45 -0.79
C MET A 66 -7.76 12.56 -2.05
N SER A 67 -7.52 13.58 -2.88
CA SER A 67 -8.20 13.69 -4.18
C SER A 67 -7.73 12.59 -5.12
N ASP A 68 -8.56 12.17 -6.08
CA ASP A 68 -8.18 11.08 -6.99
C ASP A 68 -7.00 11.46 -7.90
N ARG A 69 -6.86 12.75 -8.23
CA ARG A 69 -5.69 13.28 -8.93
C ARG A 69 -4.41 13.11 -8.09
N ASP A 70 -4.44 13.50 -6.82
CA ASP A 70 -3.29 13.39 -5.94
C ASP A 70 -2.95 11.93 -5.66
N LYS A 71 -3.97 11.06 -5.50
CA LYS A 71 -3.78 9.61 -5.34
C LYS A 71 -2.97 9.02 -6.48
N ASN A 72 -3.33 9.31 -7.73
CA ASN A 72 -2.63 8.77 -8.88
C ASN A 72 -1.17 9.25 -8.94
N ILE A 73 -0.94 10.56 -8.76
CA ILE A 73 0.42 11.13 -8.78
C ILE A 73 1.30 10.53 -7.68
N ILE A 74 0.76 10.41 -6.47
CA ILE A 74 1.50 9.90 -5.32
C ILE A 74 1.75 8.40 -5.45
N LEU A 75 0.75 7.65 -5.91
CA LEU A 75 0.89 6.23 -6.16
C LEU A 75 1.98 5.95 -7.19
N GLU A 76 2.00 6.68 -8.31
CA GLU A 76 3.07 6.57 -9.31
C GLU A 76 4.45 6.83 -8.71
N ARG A 77 4.59 7.87 -7.88
CA ARG A 77 5.87 8.19 -7.20
C ARG A 77 6.30 7.11 -6.22
N ILE A 78 5.36 6.53 -5.47
CA ILE A 78 5.63 5.42 -4.55
C ILE A 78 6.06 4.18 -5.33
N ILE A 79 5.35 3.84 -6.42
CA ILE A 79 5.68 2.73 -7.31
C ILE A 79 7.12 2.91 -7.83
N SER A 80 7.43 4.05 -8.45
CA SER A 80 8.79 4.31 -8.96
C SER A 80 9.86 4.25 -7.87
N GLY A 81 9.55 4.71 -6.66
CA GLY A 81 10.46 4.61 -5.51
C GLY A 81 10.73 3.16 -5.10
N ILE A 82 9.70 2.31 -5.09
CA ILE A 82 9.81 0.88 -4.78
C ILE A 82 10.54 0.13 -5.90
N GLU A 83 10.26 0.41 -7.17
CA GLU A 83 10.97 -0.17 -8.30
C GLU A 83 12.47 0.18 -8.28
N ALA A 84 12.81 1.42 -7.91
CA ALA A 84 14.20 1.85 -7.76
C ALA A 84 14.95 1.11 -6.65
N MET A 85 14.25 0.51 -5.68
CA MET A 85 14.83 -0.39 -4.67
C MET A 85 15.08 -1.81 -5.22
N GLY A 86 14.75 -2.09 -6.48
CA GLY A 86 14.88 -3.41 -7.10
C GLY A 86 13.74 -4.37 -6.79
N CYS A 87 12.64 -3.86 -6.23
CA CYS A 87 11.45 -4.64 -5.92
C CYS A 87 10.52 -4.74 -7.13
N LYS A 88 9.95 -5.93 -7.36
CA LYS A 88 8.79 -6.11 -8.24
C LYS A 88 7.52 -5.72 -7.49
N ILE A 89 6.50 -5.22 -8.18
CA ILE A 89 5.29 -4.67 -7.56
C ILE A 89 4.05 -5.38 -8.08
N GLU A 90 3.10 -5.60 -7.17
CA GLU A 90 1.72 -6.03 -7.45
C GLU A 90 0.75 -5.03 -6.81
N LEU A 91 -0.24 -4.54 -7.58
CA LEU A 91 -1.29 -3.66 -7.03
C LEU A 91 -2.42 -4.53 -6.46
N CYS A 92 -2.78 -4.29 -5.20
CA CYS A 92 -3.74 -5.08 -4.41
C CYS A 92 -5.02 -4.30 -4.06
#